data_AF-A0A0M4CGU3-F1
#
_entry.id   AF-A0A0M4CGU3-F1
#
_cell.length_a   1.000
_cell.length_b   1.000
_cell.length_c   1.000
_cell.angle_alpha   90.00
_cell.angle_beta   90.00
_cell.angle_gamma   90.00
#
_symmetry.space_group_name_H-M   'P 1'
#
loop_
_entity.id
_entity.type
_entity.pdbx_description
1 polymer ?
#
loop_
_entity_poly.entity_id
_entity_poly.type
_entity_poly.pdbx_seq_one_letter_code
_entity_poly.pdbx_strand_id
1 'polypeptide(L)'
;YTRQARGSWSLNWLVPIGHEKPSNIKVFIHELNAGNQLSHMSPIYTIEMGDELLAKLARDATFFVRAHESNEMQPTLAISHAGVSVVMAQT
;
A
#
# COMPACT_ATOMS: atom_id res chain seq x y z
N TYR A 1 1.09 -1.70 -13.14
CA TYR A 1 0.54 -0.33 -13.19
C TYR A 1 1.48 0.53 -14.02
N THR A 2 0.98 1.24 -15.04
CA THR A 2 1.78 2.21 -15.81
C THR A 2 1.62 3.58 -15.16
N ARG A 3 2.74 4.21 -14.79
CA ARG A 3 2.79 5.55 -14.19
C ARG A 3 2.25 6.59 -15.18
N GLN A 4 1.42 7.51 -14.67
CA GLN A 4 0.86 8.64 -15.43
C GLN A 4 1.51 9.97 -15.02
N ALA A 5 2.20 10.03 -13.88
CA ALA A 5 2.96 11.17 -13.41
C ALA A 5 4.36 10.80 -12.89
N ARG A 6 5.19 11.81 -12.65
CA ARG A 6 6.52 11.68 -12.03
C ARG A 6 6.47 12.23 -10.61
N GLY A 7 7.47 11.86 -9.80
CA GLY A 7 7.59 12.30 -8.41
C GLY A 7 6.92 11.34 -7.42
N SER A 8 6.50 11.91 -6.29
CA SER A 8 5.96 11.19 -5.13
C SER A 8 4.71 10.38 -5.47
N TRP A 9 4.54 9.27 -4.76
CA TRP A 9 3.37 8.41 -4.85
C TRP A 9 3.09 7.82 -3.47
N SER A 10 1.81 7.57 -3.19
CA SER A 10 1.33 6.96 -1.95
C SER A 10 1.00 5.49 -2.23
N LEU A 11 1.57 4.60 -1.41
CA LEU A 11 1.28 3.17 -1.38
C LEU A 11 0.15 2.91 -0.38
N ASN A 12 -0.87 2.17 -0.78
CA ASN A 12 -1.99 1.83 0.08
C ASN A 12 -2.36 0.36 -0.06
N TRP A 13 -2.68 -0.28 1.05
CA TRP A 13 -3.33 -1.59 1.04
C TRP A 13 -4.37 -1.70 2.17
N LEU A 14 -5.46 -2.42 1.91
CA LEU A 14 -6.55 -2.65 2.86
C LEU A 14 -6.60 -4.13 3.21
N VAL A 15 -6.53 -4.43 4.50
CA VAL A 15 -6.62 -5.80 5.04
C VAL A 15 -7.92 -5.92 5.83
N PRO A 16 -8.86 -6.79 5.43
CA PRO A 16 -10.09 -6.94 6.17
C PRO A 16 -9.86 -7.73 7.46
N ILE A 17 -10.69 -7.46 8.47
CA ILE A 17 -10.71 -8.16 9.77
C ILE A 17 -12.14 -8.61 10.08
N GLY A 18 -12.29 -9.67 10.88
CA GLY A 18 -13.60 -10.26 11.24
C GLY A 18 -13.71 -11.73 10.88
N HIS A 19 -14.78 -12.38 11.37
CA HIS A 19 -15.02 -13.81 11.16
C HIS A 19 -15.44 -14.12 9.71
N GLU A 20 -16.33 -13.32 9.13
CA GLU A 20 -16.84 -13.47 7.76
C GLU A 20 -16.18 -12.49 6.78
N LYS A 21 -14.91 -12.16 7.04
CA LYS A 21 -14.14 -11.23 6.20
C LYS A 21 -13.86 -11.83 4.82
N PRO A 22 -13.72 -11.01 3.77
CA PRO A 22 -13.16 -11.47 2.49
C PRO A 22 -11.75 -12.06 2.65
N SER A 23 -11.38 -13.02 1.78
CA SER A 23 -10.07 -13.71 1.77
C SER A 23 -8.99 -13.00 0.95
N ASN A 24 -9.19 -11.71 0.61
CA ASN A 24 -8.28 -10.89 -0.17
C ASN A 24 -7.97 -9.54 0.47
N ILE A 25 -6.86 -8.94 0.03
CA ILE A 25 -6.53 -7.54 0.27
C ILE A 25 -6.85 -6.69 -0.96
N LYS A 26 -6.99 -5.38 -0.72
CA LYS A 26 -6.95 -4.37 -1.80
C LYS A 26 -5.61 -3.66 -1.79
N VAL A 27 -5.08 -3.32 -2.97
CA VAL A 27 -3.85 -2.53 -3.12
C VAL A 27 -4.08 -1.45 -4.17
N PHE A 28 -3.64 -0.22 -3.90
CA PHE A 28 -3.73 0.88 -4.86
C PHE A 28 -2.64 1.93 -4.63
N ILE A 29 -2.39 2.72 -5.67
CA ILE A 29 -1.36 3.76 -5.72
C ILE A 29 -2.02 5.09 -6.07
N HIS A 30 -1.69 6.13 -5.32
CA HIS A 30 -2.00 7.52 -5.69
C HIS A 30 -0.72 8.23 -6.13
N GLU A 31 -0.72 8.84 -7.31
CA GLU A 31 0.37 9.70 -7.76
C GLU A 31 0.14 11.13 -7.28
N LEU A 32 1.16 11.76 -6.70
CA LEU A 32 1.05 13.06 -6.07
C LEU A 32 1.73 14.14 -6.93
N ASN A 33 1.10 15.30 -7.04
CA ASN A 33 1.73 16.48 -7.64
C ASN A 33 2.67 17.19 -6.64
N ALA A 34 3.35 18.25 -7.10
CA ALA A 34 4.29 19.00 -6.26
C ALA A 34 3.65 19.66 -5.01
N GLY A 35 2.32 19.88 -5.04
CA GLY A 35 1.55 20.39 -3.91
C GLY A 35 1.04 19.31 -2.95
N ASN A 36 1.53 18.07 -3.06
CA ASN A 36 1.07 16.90 -2.30
C ASN A 36 -0.41 16.55 -2.51
N GLN A 37 -1.01 16.95 -3.64
CA GLN A 37 -2.38 16.61 -3.97
C GLN A 37 -2.42 15.36 -4.87
N LEU A 38 -3.48 14.56 -4.72
CA LEU A 38 -3.75 13.41 -5.59
C LEU A 38 -3.98 13.88 -7.03
N SER A 39 -3.14 13.41 -7.94
CA SER A 39 -3.22 13.72 -9.38
C SER A 39 -3.79 12.58 -10.20
N HIS A 40 -3.39 11.34 -9.91
CA HIS A 40 -3.87 10.13 -10.57
C HIS A 40 -4.03 9.02 -9.54
N MET A 41 -4.94 8.09 -9.82
CA MET A 41 -5.18 6.90 -9.00
C MET A 41 -5.06 5.67 -9.90
N SER A 42 -4.33 4.65 -9.43
CA SER A 42 -4.32 3.34 -10.08
C SER A 42 -5.68 2.65 -9.93
N PRO A 43 -5.98 1.61 -10.72
CA PRO A 43 -7.02 0.65 -10.37
C PRO A 43 -6.84 0.13 -8.94
N ILE A 44 -7.94 -0.30 -8.33
CA ILE A 44 -7.91 -1.04 -7.07
C ILE A 44 -7.64 -2.51 -7.40
N TYR A 45 -6.43 -2.96 -7.10
CA TYR A 45 -6.03 -4.35 -7.30
C TYR A 45 -6.57 -5.21 -6.16
N THR A 46 -7.08 -6.39 -6.50
CA THR A 46 -7.50 -7.40 -5.54
C THR A 46 -6.51 -8.55 -5.57
N ILE A 47 -6.02 -8.97 -4.42
CA ILE A 47 -5.04 -10.06 -4.30
C ILE A 47 -5.57 -11.06 -3.27
N GLU A 48 -5.81 -12.28 -3.71
CA GLU A 48 -6.22 -13.38 -2.85
C GLU A 48 -5.06 -13.82 -1.97
N MET A 49 -5.27 -13.87 -0.65
CA MET A 49 -4.24 -14.18 0.34
C MET A 49 -4.55 -15.43 1.15
N GLY A 50 -5.84 -15.77 1.30
CA GLY A 50 -6.29 -16.80 2.22
C GLY A 50 -6.27 -16.33 3.69
N ASP A 51 -7.02 -17.02 4.55
CA ASP A 51 -7.28 -16.55 5.91
C ASP A 51 -6.04 -16.47 6.82
N GLU A 52 -5.13 -17.44 6.71
CA GLU A 52 -3.95 -17.49 7.56
C GLU A 52 -2.98 -16.33 7.28
N LEU A 53 -2.73 -16.06 6.00
CA LEU A 53 -1.87 -14.95 5.59
C LEU A 53 -2.52 -13.59 5.89
N LEU A 54 -3.84 -13.46 5.72
CA LEU A 54 -4.56 -12.26 6.15
C LEU A 54 -4.43 -12.01 7.64
N ALA A 55 -4.59 -13.05 8.47
CA ALA A 55 -4.45 -12.94 9.91
C ALA A 55 -3.03 -12.52 10.31
N LYS A 56 -2.01 -13.00 9.59
CA LYS A 56 -0.63 -12.55 9.77
C LYS A 56 -0.45 -11.08 9.38
N LEU A 57 -0.92 -10.69 8.20
CA LEU A 57 -0.84 -9.30 7.71
C LEU A 57 -1.53 -8.29 8.62
N ALA A 58 -2.65 -8.68 9.25
CA ALA A 58 -3.41 -7.83 10.17
C ALA A 58 -2.79 -7.73 11.57
N ARG A 59 -1.77 -8.54 11.90
CA ARG A 59 -1.19 -8.63 13.25
C ARG A 59 0.27 -8.25 13.30
N ASP A 60 1.10 -8.98 12.55
CA ASP A 60 2.55 -8.83 12.57
C ASP A 60 3.14 -9.26 11.23
N ALA A 61 3.63 -8.26 10.49
CA ALA A 61 4.25 -8.42 9.20
C ALA A 61 5.44 -7.47 9.08
N THR A 62 6.43 -7.87 8.28
CA THR A 62 7.66 -7.11 8.09
C THR A 62 7.66 -6.46 6.71
N PHE A 63 7.90 -5.15 6.66
CA PHE A 63 8.09 -4.41 5.42
C PHE A 63 9.57 -4.33 5.07
N PHE A 64 9.97 -4.98 3.98
CA PHE A 64 11.35 -4.97 3.48
C PHE A 64 11.51 -3.94 2.36
N VAL A 65 12.58 -3.14 2.44
CA VAL A 65 12.95 -2.16 1.42
C VAL A 65 14.35 -2.47 0.93
N ARG A 66 14.52 -2.54 -0.39
CA ARG A 66 15.83 -2.69 -1.04
C ARG A 66 15.88 -1.84 -2.31
N ALA A 67 17.04 -1.26 -2.58
CA ALA A 67 17.29 -0.65 -3.89
C ALA A 67 17.20 -1.72 -4.99
N HIS A 68 16.67 -1.34 -6.15
CA HIS A 68 16.56 -2.23 -7.31
C HIS A 68 16.86 -1.42 -8.56
N GLU A 69 17.90 -1.82 -9.30
CA GLU A 69 18.34 -1.18 -10.56
C GLU A 69 18.54 0.34 -10.44
N SER A 70 18.96 0.82 -9.26
CA SER A 70 19.28 2.24 -9.08
C SER A 70 20.65 2.55 -9.67
N ASN A 71 20.72 3.62 -10.47
CA ASN A 71 21.98 4.19 -10.95
C ASN A 71 22.58 5.21 -9.97
N GLU A 72 21.95 5.42 -8.80
CA GLU A 72 22.49 6.30 -7.77
C GLU A 72 23.71 5.65 -7.09
N MET A 73 24.75 6.45 -6.85
CA MET A 73 25.98 5.97 -6.18
C MET A 73 25.72 5.52 -4.74
N GLN A 74 24.77 6.16 -4.05
CA GLN A 74 24.36 5.85 -2.68
C GLN A 74 22.84 5.91 -2.61
N PRO A 75 22.14 4.83 -2.99
CA PRO A 75 20.69 4.85 -3.11
C PRO A 75 20.03 5.04 -1.74
N THR A 76 19.11 5.98 -1.66
CA THR A 76 18.30 6.24 -0.46
C THR A 76 16.81 6.28 -0.80
N LEU A 77 15.95 6.00 0.19
CA LEU A 77 14.51 6.09 0.03
C LEU A 77 13.92 6.98 1.12
N ALA A 78 13.25 8.05 0.73
CA ALA A 78 12.49 8.90 1.64
C ALA A 78 11.05 8.38 1.77
N ILE A 79 10.59 8.20 3.01
CA ILE A 79 9.21 7.80 3.33
C ILE A 79 8.60 8.86 4.25
N SER A 80 7.38 9.29 3.96
CA SER A 80 6.63 10.24 4.79
C SER A 80 5.18 9.79 4.97
N HIS A 81 4.54 10.23 6.05
CA HIS A 81 3.14 9.90 6.37
C HIS A 81 2.85 8.39 6.43
N ALA A 82 3.82 7.58 6.87
CA ALA A 82 3.61 6.17 7.13
C ALA A 82 2.68 5.99 8.34
N GLY A 83 1.66 5.15 8.20
CA GLY A 83 0.70 4.89 9.26
C GLY A 83 -0.29 3.79 8.90
N VAL A 84 -1.09 3.40 9.88
CA VAL A 84 -2.19 2.44 9.74
C VAL A 84 -3.40 3.01 10.48
N SER A 85 -4.59 2.80 9.91
CA SER A 85 -5.86 3.18 10.54
C SER A 85 -6.82 2.00 10.48
N VAL A 86 -7.82 2.00 11.37
CA VAL A 86 -8.85 0.98 11.43
C VAL A 86 -10.22 1.65 11.36
N VAL A 87 -11.11 1.08 10.54
CA VAL A 87 -12.51 1.49 10.43
C VAL A 87 -13.36 0.30 10.85
N MET A 88 -14.14 0.48 11.91
CA MET A 88 -15.05 -0.55 12.41
C MET A 88 -16.43 -0.36 11.76
N ALA A 89 -17.02 -1.45 11.28
CA ALA A 89 -18.41 -1.43 10.80
C ALA A 89 -19.37 -1.27 11.98
N GLN A 90 -20.56 -0.69 11.72
CA GLN A 90 -21.63 -0.61 12.71
C GLN A 90 -22.13 -2.03 13.04
N THR A 91 -22.24 -2.33 14.33
CA THR A 91 -22.77 -3.59 14.88
C THR A 91 -24.27 -3.54 15.10
#